data_AF-V2QGJ0-F1
#
_entry.id   AF-V2QGJ0-F1
#
_cell.length_a   1.000
_cell.length_b   1.000
_cell.length_c   1.000
_cell.angle_alpha   90.00
_cell.angle_beta   90.00
_cell.angle_gamma   90.00
#
_symmetry.space_group_name_H-M   'P 1'
#
loop_
_entity.id
_entity.type
_entity.pdbx_description
1 polymer ?
#
loop_
_entity_poly.entity_id
_entity_poly.type
_entity_poly.pdbx_seq_one_letter_code
_entity_poly.pdbx_strand_id
1 'polypeptide(L)'
;MSLSRKKITTVSFAVVILLILLVKVAAARVYVYEVTTAATHFQTASKLPPDAFLYYNGGYDVIYDLKVIATYPDEKMDQALKDYNLEENNSNSLVHNPVPRSIPKKPYYWWR
;
A
#
# COMPACT_ATOMS: atom_id res chain seq x y z
N MET A 1 -34.78 9.91 45.20
CA MET A 1 -34.56 9.96 43.74
C MET A 1 -33.07 9.94 43.44
N SER A 2 -32.47 8.78 43.16
CA SER A 2 -31.05 8.71 42.75
C SER A 2 -30.73 7.41 42.00
N LEU A 3 -31.27 7.26 40.79
CA LEU A 3 -30.97 6.13 39.90
C LEU A 3 -30.97 6.58 38.43
N SER A 4 -30.25 7.65 38.08
CA SER A 4 -30.21 8.06 36.65
C SER A 4 -28.89 8.68 36.17
N ARG A 5 -27.81 8.68 36.96
CA ARG A 5 -26.51 9.21 36.51
C ARG A 5 -25.48 8.15 36.14
N LYS A 6 -25.64 6.89 36.54
CA LYS A 6 -24.66 5.83 36.25
C LYS A 6 -24.82 5.20 34.86
N LYS A 7 -26.03 5.14 34.28
CA LYS A 7 -26.27 4.46 32.99
C LYS A 7 -25.75 5.24 31.78
N ILE A 8 -25.80 6.57 31.83
CA ILE A 8 -25.44 7.43 30.68
C ILE A 8 -23.92 7.36 30.40
N THR A 9 -23.09 7.34 31.43
CA THR A 9 -21.62 7.22 31.29
C THR A 9 -21.19 5.87 30.71
N THR A 10 -21.86 4.77 31.07
CA THR A 10 -21.53 3.44 30.55
C THR A 10 -21.89 3.28 29.08
N VAL A 11 -23.00 3.87 28.64
CA VAL A 11 -23.42 3.85 27.23
C VAL A 11 -22.46 4.67 26.36
N SER A 12 -22.03 5.85 26.81
CA SER A 12 -21.06 6.66 26.07
C SER A 12 -19.70 5.96 25.92
N PHE A 13 -19.24 5.25 26.94
CA PHE A 13 -17.96 4.52 26.88
C PHE A 13 -18.05 3.32 25.93
N ALA A 14 -19.17 2.60 25.92
CA ALA A 14 -19.42 1.50 24.98
C ALA A 14 -19.49 1.98 23.53
N VAL A 15 -20.08 3.16 23.27
CA VAL A 15 -20.12 3.77 21.93
C VAL A 15 -18.73 4.21 21.48
N VAL A 16 -17.89 4.75 22.37
CA VAL A 16 -16.50 5.11 22.06
C VAL A 16 -15.66 3.85 21.76
N ILE A 17 -15.81 2.77 22.55
CA ILE A 17 -15.13 1.50 22.28
C ILE A 17 -15.61 0.91 20.94
N LEU A 18 -16.90 0.94 20.65
CA LEU A 18 -17.45 0.47 19.37
C LEU A 18 -16.93 1.31 18.19
N LEU A 19 -16.81 2.63 18.36
CA LEU A 19 -16.20 3.52 17.37
C LEU A 19 -14.71 3.20 17.18
N ILE A 20 -13.95 2.94 18.24
CA ILE A 20 -12.53 2.54 18.18
C ILE A 20 -12.38 1.17 17.48
N LEU A 21 -13.28 0.22 17.72
CA LEU A 21 -13.30 -1.08 17.04
C LEU A 21 -13.77 -0.99 15.58
N LEU A 22 -14.61 0.01 15.25
CA LEU A 22 -15.05 0.33 13.89
C LEU A 22 -14.05 1.15 13.09
N VAL A 23 -13.06 1.78 13.75
CA VAL A 23 -11.83 2.20 13.08
C VAL A 23 -11.16 0.92 12.60
N LYS A 24 -11.56 0.49 11.40
CA LYS A 24 -10.93 -0.58 10.65
C LYS A 24 -9.45 -0.32 10.79
N VAL A 25 -8.79 -1.22 11.50
CA VAL A 25 -7.36 -1.37 11.44
C VAL A 25 -7.10 -1.60 9.96
N ALA A 26 -6.71 -0.54 9.25
CA ALA A 26 -6.04 -0.68 7.98
C ALA A 26 -4.77 -1.42 8.35
N ALA A 27 -4.87 -2.75 8.39
CA ALA A 27 -3.78 -3.59 8.80
C ALA A 27 -2.64 -3.19 7.89
N ALA A 28 -1.57 -2.68 8.48
CA ALA A 28 -0.36 -2.40 7.74
C ALA A 28 0.00 -3.71 7.03
N ARG A 29 0.27 -3.61 5.74
CA ARG A 29 0.59 -4.72 4.87
C ARG A 29 1.76 -4.30 4.03
N VAL A 30 2.60 -5.27 3.71
CA VAL A 30 3.64 -5.10 2.70
C VAL A 30 3.04 -5.56 1.37
N TYR A 31 3.07 -4.69 0.39
CA TYR A 31 2.61 -4.94 -0.97
C TYR A 31 3.84 -5.13 -1.84
N VAL A 32 3.83 -6.19 -2.65
CA VAL A 32 4.79 -6.35 -3.75
C VAL A 32 4.11 -5.87 -5.01
N TYR A 33 4.73 -4.89 -5.65
CA TYR A 33 4.28 -4.24 -6.86
C TYR A 33 5.09 -4.72 -8.05
N GLU A 34 4.40 -4.92 -9.16
CA GLU A 34 4.95 -4.91 -10.50
C GLU A 34 4.62 -3.54 -11.10
N VAL A 35 5.66 -2.80 -11.48
CA VAL A 35 5.58 -1.41 -11.93
C VAL A 35 6.07 -1.36 -13.36
N THR A 36 5.22 -0.87 -14.25
CA THR A 36 5.58 -0.61 -15.65
C THR A 36 5.67 0.88 -15.88
N THR A 37 6.84 1.35 -16.33
CA THR A 37 7.09 2.75 -16.70
C THR A 37 7.37 2.90 -18.19
N ALA A 38 7.70 4.11 -18.67
CA ALA A 38 8.09 4.30 -20.07
C ALA A 38 9.39 3.57 -20.39
N ALA A 39 10.34 3.63 -19.46
CA ALA A 39 11.70 3.12 -19.68
C ALA A 39 11.87 1.67 -19.19
N THR A 40 11.12 1.25 -18.17
CA THR A 40 11.45 0.03 -17.42
C THR A 40 10.21 -0.74 -16.97
N HIS A 41 10.45 -2.00 -16.63
CA HIS A 41 9.48 -2.87 -16.00
C HIS A 41 10.20 -3.55 -14.82
N PHE A 42 9.68 -3.43 -13.60
CA PHE A 42 10.37 -3.94 -12.42
C PHE A 42 9.40 -4.29 -11.30
N GLN A 43 9.90 -5.05 -10.33
CA GLN A 43 9.20 -5.35 -9.08
C GLN A 43 9.79 -4.53 -7.93
N THR A 44 8.97 -4.21 -6.93
CA THR A 44 9.40 -3.52 -5.69
C THR A 44 8.43 -3.85 -4.55
N ALA A 45 8.87 -3.74 -3.30
CA ALA A 45 8.03 -3.94 -2.12
C ALA A 45 7.82 -2.62 -1.37
N SER A 46 6.61 -2.35 -0.89
CA SER A 46 6.31 -1.16 -0.08
C SER A 46 5.16 -1.40 0.89
N LYS A 47 5.21 -0.71 2.04
CA LYS A 47 4.11 -0.67 3.02
C LYS A 47 2.99 0.28 2.63
N LEU A 48 3.20 1.10 1.60
CA LEU A 48 2.19 2.00 1.09
C LEU A 48 1.13 1.21 0.31
N PRO A 49 -0.17 1.42 0.55
CA PRO A 49 -1.21 0.89 -0.32
C PRO A 49 -1.16 1.52 -1.71
N PRO A 50 -1.78 0.92 -2.74
CA PRO A 50 -1.60 1.32 -4.14
C PRO A 50 -1.85 2.81 -4.41
N ASP A 51 -2.95 3.36 -3.89
CA ASP A 51 -3.31 4.78 -4.09
C ASP A 51 -2.25 5.72 -3.47
N ALA A 52 -1.74 5.36 -2.30
CA ALA A 52 -0.70 6.12 -1.62
C ALA A 52 0.66 5.93 -2.30
N PHE A 53 0.96 4.73 -2.79
CA PHE A 53 2.18 4.42 -3.51
C PHE A 53 2.32 5.30 -4.76
N LEU A 54 1.24 5.42 -5.54
CA LEU A 54 1.19 6.29 -6.72
C LEU A 54 1.37 7.78 -6.37
N TYR A 55 0.90 8.21 -5.20
CA TYR A 55 0.95 9.62 -4.79
C TYR A 55 2.29 10.02 -4.16
N TYR A 56 2.85 9.16 -3.30
CA TYR A 56 4.01 9.50 -2.46
C TYR A 56 5.34 9.08 -3.07
N ASN A 57 5.38 8.09 -3.96
CA ASN A 57 6.60 7.72 -4.68
C ASN A 57 6.68 8.45 -6.02
N GLY A 58 6.70 9.79 -5.97
CA GLY A 58 6.86 10.68 -7.14
C GLY A 58 8.20 10.47 -7.88
N GLY A 59 8.47 11.19 -8.98
CA GLY A 59 9.73 11.05 -9.73
C GLY A 59 9.78 11.72 -11.10
N TYR A 60 10.66 11.23 -11.99
CA TYR A 60 10.82 11.72 -13.37
C TYR A 60 10.19 10.81 -14.43
N ASP A 61 10.08 9.49 -14.18
CA ASP A 61 9.52 8.53 -15.14
C ASP A 61 8.05 8.24 -14.82
N VAL A 62 7.21 8.04 -15.84
CA VAL A 62 5.76 7.85 -15.68
C VAL A 62 5.43 6.37 -15.50
N ILE A 63 4.72 6.04 -14.42
CA ILE A 63 4.04 4.76 -14.20
C ILE A 63 2.83 4.68 -15.13
N TYR A 64 2.82 3.66 -15.99
CA TYR A 64 1.71 3.31 -16.86
C TYR A 64 0.80 2.25 -16.25
N ASP A 65 1.40 1.29 -15.54
CA ASP A 65 0.70 0.21 -14.87
C ASP A 65 1.33 -0.07 -13.50
N LEU A 66 0.47 -0.30 -12.52
CA LEU A 66 0.84 -0.67 -11.16
C LEU A 66 -0.03 -1.86 -10.75
N LYS A 67 0.60 -3.02 -10.59
CA LYS A 67 -0.09 -4.25 -10.22
C LYS A 67 0.43 -4.77 -8.90
N VAL A 68 -0.47 -5.03 -7.96
CA VAL A 68 -0.12 -5.79 -6.74
C VAL A 68 -0.03 -7.26 -7.12
N ILE A 69 1.15 -7.84 -6.98
CA ILE A 69 1.40 -9.26 -7.31
C ILE A 69 1.44 -10.16 -6.08
N ALA A 70 1.75 -9.59 -4.91
CA ALA A 70 1.65 -10.28 -3.63
C ALA A 70 1.40 -9.31 -2.48
N THR A 71 0.96 -9.86 -1.36
CA THR A 71 0.73 -9.11 -0.13
C THR A 71 1.16 -9.93 1.07
N TYR A 72 1.86 -9.28 1.98
CA TYR A 72 2.41 -9.87 3.20
C TYR A 72 1.90 -9.10 4.43
N PRO A 73 1.86 -9.75 5.61
CA PRO A 73 1.76 -9.05 6.89
C PRO A 73 2.85 -7.99 7.06
N ASP A 74 2.59 -6.94 7.84
CA ASP A 74 3.50 -5.80 8.03
C ASP A 74 4.91 -6.19 8.51
N GLU A 75 4.96 -7.21 9.37
CA GLU A 75 6.17 -7.75 9.98
C GLU A 75 7.01 -8.61 9.03
N LYS A 76 6.51 -8.89 7.82
CA LYS A 76 7.15 -9.79 6.83
C LYS A 76 7.76 -9.04 5.64
N MET A 77 8.24 -7.81 5.85
CA MET A 77 8.95 -7.05 4.81
C MET A 77 10.17 -7.80 4.28
N ASP A 78 11.02 -8.32 5.17
CA ASP A 78 12.24 -9.03 4.78
C ASP A 78 11.93 -10.30 3.98
N GLN A 79 10.85 -10.99 4.31
CA GLN A 79 10.38 -12.14 3.54
C GLN A 79 9.94 -11.72 2.14
N ALA A 80 9.20 -10.63 2.01
CA ALA A 80 8.78 -10.11 0.71
C ALA A 80 9.99 -9.67 -0.15
N LEU A 81 11.00 -9.07 0.47
CA LEU A 81 12.24 -8.71 -0.21
C LEU A 81 12.97 -9.94 -0.72
N LYS A 82 13.07 -11.00 0.11
CA LYS A 82 13.74 -12.24 -0.25
C LYS A 82 13.01 -13.03 -1.33
N ASP A 83 11.69 -13.20 -1.21
CA ASP A 83 10.88 -13.98 -2.15
C ASP A 83 10.94 -13.44 -3.59
N TYR A 84 11.20 -12.13 -3.73
CA TYR A 84 11.25 -11.42 -5.01
C TYR A 84 12.65 -10.93 -5.41
N ASN A 85 13.71 -11.35 -4.70
CA ASN A 85 15.09 -10.92 -4.92
C ASN A 85 15.27 -9.38 -4.95
N LEU A 86 14.69 -8.69 -3.96
CA LEU A 86 14.69 -7.24 -3.81
C LEU A 86 15.66 -6.73 -2.72
N GLU A 87 16.44 -7.60 -2.10
CA GLU A 87 17.18 -7.32 -0.85
C GLU A 87 18.19 -6.17 -0.96
N GLU A 88 18.89 -6.00 -2.08
CA GLU A 88 19.90 -4.93 -2.22
C GLU A 88 19.31 -3.54 -2.45
N ASN A 89 18.35 -3.43 -3.36
CA ASN A 89 17.91 -2.14 -3.91
C ASN A 89 16.40 -1.92 -3.83
N ASN A 90 15.67 -2.80 -3.15
CA ASN A 90 14.21 -2.88 -3.15
C ASN A 90 13.61 -2.82 -4.57
N SER A 91 14.32 -3.41 -5.53
CA SER A 91 13.85 -3.43 -6.90
C SER A 91 14.57 -4.49 -7.73
N ASN A 92 13.78 -5.25 -8.49
CA ASN A 92 14.25 -6.29 -9.39
C ASN A 92 13.71 -6.01 -10.80
N SER A 93 14.61 -5.79 -11.76
CA SER A 93 14.22 -5.50 -13.13
C SER A 93 13.63 -6.73 -13.80
N LEU A 94 12.45 -6.58 -14.37
CA LEU A 94 11.82 -7.60 -15.19
C LEU A 94 12.18 -7.38 -16.67
N VAL A 95 12.11 -8.45 -17.46
CA VAL A 95 12.25 -8.35 -18.91
C VAL A 95 11.21 -7.35 -19.43
N HIS A 96 11.68 -6.40 -20.23
CA HIS A 96 10.86 -5.34 -20.77
C HIS A 96 9.75 -5.92 -21.65
N ASN A 97 8.51 -5.84 -21.19
CA ASN A 97 7.35 -6.02 -22.05
C ASN A 97 6.99 -4.65 -22.63
N PRO A 98 6.86 -4.52 -23.96
CA PRO A 98 6.47 -3.25 -24.56
C PRO A 98 5.08 -2.84 -24.03
N VAL A 99 5.02 -1.64 -23.46
CA VAL A 99 3.80 -1.08 -22.87
C VAL A 99 2.73 -0.91 -23.95
N PRO A 100 1.47 -1.35 -23.71
CA PRO A 100 0.35 -1.00 -24.58
C PRO A 100 0.21 0.52 -24.64
N ARG A 101 0.07 1.09 -25.86
CA ARG A 101 0.09 2.55 -26.13
C ARG A 101 -0.98 3.41 -25.41
N SER A 102 -1.83 2.83 -24.57
CA SER A 102 -2.83 3.57 -23.81
C SER A 102 -2.18 4.23 -22.59
N ILE A 103 -1.82 5.50 -22.73
CA ILE A 103 -1.36 6.37 -21.64
C ILE A 103 -2.46 6.40 -20.56
N PRO A 104 -2.16 6.14 -19.27
CA PRO A 104 -3.16 6.28 -18.21
C PRO A 104 -3.66 7.73 -18.17
N LYS A 105 -4.97 7.91 -17.88
CA LYS A 105 -5.60 9.24 -17.81
C LYS A 105 -4.94 10.19 -16.79
N LYS A 106 -4.15 9.65 -15.85
CA LYS A 106 -3.38 10.39 -14.87
C LYS A 106 -1.99 9.75 -14.77
N PRO A 107 -0.94 10.38 -15.32
CA PRO A 107 0.42 9.88 -15.14
C PRO A 107 0.86 10.06 -13.69
N TYR A 108 1.46 9.03 -13.10
CA TYR A 108 2.11 9.10 -11.79
C TYR A 108 3.60 8.92 -12.00
N TYR A 109 4.43 9.77 -11.43
CA TYR A 109 5.86 9.63 -11.64
C TYR A 109 6.49 8.70 -10.60
N TRP A 110 7.53 7.92 -10.95
CA TRP A 110 8.26 6.97 -10.09
C TRP A 110 9.75 7.32 -9.94
N TRP A 111 10.36 7.01 -8.79
CA TRP A 111 11.81 6.97 -8.57
C TRP A 111 12.27 5.74 -7.77
N ARG A 112 13.58 5.46 -7.83
CA ARG A 112 14.32 4.71 -6.80
C ARG A 112 15.04 5.70 -5.89
#